data_AF-A0A2T4LVQ8-F1
#
_entry.id   AF-A0A2T4LVQ8-F1
#
_cell.length_a   1.000
_cell.length_b   1.000
_cell.length_c   1.000
_cell.angle_alpha   90.00
_cell.angle_beta   90.00
_cell.angle_gamma   90.00
#
_symmetry.space_group_name_H-M   'P 1'
#
loop_
_entity.id
_entity.type
_entity.pdbx_description
1 polymer ?
#
loop_
_entity_poly.entity_id
_entity_poly.type
_entity_poly.pdbx_seq_one_letter_code
_entity_poly.pdbx_strand_id
1 'polypeptide(L)'
;MSDLTTESRNKATMHLDEMSITEILKTMNDEDQKVPQQIRKIIPELTKVIEITTKQFRAGGRIIYMGAGTSGRLGVLDAAECVPTFNTSPDEVIGLIAGGQRAMTVAVEGAEDSTSLAEEDLHHIHLNEKDVVIGIAASGNTPYVIGGLKYANSIGAHTVSIACNTNTKISKIATKAIEVNVGPEVLTGSTRLKSGTAQKLILNMISTITMVGAGKVYDNLMVDVKATNQKLIDRSIRIVQDICDTSYQQSEKLYNAADHNLKVAIVMHMCDTSKADAKQRLDNNNHIVKQAIRD
;
A
#
# COMPACT_ATOMS: atom_id res chain seq x y z
N MET A 1 -5.07 -2.06 -34.05
CA MET A 1 -4.74 -2.40 -32.65
C MET A 1 -4.93 -1.15 -31.83
N SER A 2 -5.50 -1.25 -30.61
CA SER A 2 -5.82 -0.07 -29.79
C SER A 2 -4.60 0.80 -29.51
N ASP A 3 -4.79 2.11 -29.33
CA ASP A 3 -3.73 3.06 -28.96
C ASP A 3 -3.16 2.87 -27.53
N LEU A 4 -3.62 1.86 -26.80
CA LEU A 4 -3.17 1.53 -25.45
C LEU A 4 -1.82 0.83 -25.48
N THR A 5 -0.85 1.34 -24.70
CA THR A 5 0.47 0.72 -24.59
C THR A 5 0.39 -0.69 -23.98
N THR A 6 -0.52 -0.91 -23.04
CA THR A 6 -0.76 -2.24 -22.42
C THR A 6 -1.13 -3.35 -23.42
N GLU A 7 -1.76 -2.98 -24.54
CA GLU A 7 -2.22 -3.91 -25.59
C GLU A 7 -1.29 -3.95 -26.80
N SER A 8 -0.22 -3.16 -26.80
CA SER A 8 0.74 -3.14 -27.89
C SER A 8 1.69 -4.34 -27.85
N ARG A 9 2.25 -4.72 -29.00
CA ARG A 9 3.22 -5.82 -29.08
C ARG A 9 4.61 -5.34 -28.67
N ASN A 10 5.31 -6.15 -27.87
CA ASN A 10 6.73 -5.91 -27.57
C ASN A 10 7.61 -6.38 -28.75
N LYS A 11 8.42 -5.46 -29.29
CA LYS A 11 9.32 -5.75 -30.41
C LYS A 11 10.39 -6.79 -30.06
N ALA A 12 10.82 -6.85 -28.80
CA ALA A 12 11.83 -7.79 -28.33
C ALA A 12 11.31 -9.23 -28.23
N THR A 13 10.00 -9.44 -28.20
CA THR A 13 9.37 -10.77 -28.02
C THR A 13 8.43 -11.13 -29.18
N MET A 14 8.70 -10.62 -30.39
CA MET A 14 7.86 -10.90 -31.57
C MET A 14 7.79 -12.39 -31.94
N HIS A 15 8.81 -13.17 -31.57
CA HIS A 15 8.98 -14.61 -31.81
C HIS A 15 9.07 -15.39 -30.47
N LEU A 16 8.34 -14.93 -29.44
CA LEU A 16 8.42 -15.48 -28.07
C LEU A 16 8.27 -17.01 -28.00
N ASP A 17 7.44 -17.57 -28.88
CA ASP A 17 7.13 -19.01 -29.00
C ASP A 17 8.26 -19.83 -29.64
N GLU A 18 9.22 -19.19 -30.30
CA GLU A 18 10.40 -19.83 -30.92
C GLU A 18 11.66 -19.72 -30.04
N MET A 19 11.64 -18.87 -29.01
CA MET A 19 12.77 -18.64 -28.11
C MET A 19 13.01 -19.86 -27.22
N SER A 20 14.28 -20.16 -26.93
CA SER A 20 14.61 -21.12 -25.88
C SER A 20 14.18 -20.60 -24.52
N ILE A 21 13.98 -21.51 -23.55
CA ILE A 21 13.61 -21.15 -22.16
C ILE A 21 14.58 -20.10 -21.58
N THR A 22 15.88 -20.25 -21.82
CA THR A 22 16.90 -19.32 -21.34
C THR A 22 16.76 -17.91 -21.94
N GLU A 23 16.43 -17.82 -23.23
CA GLU A 23 16.22 -16.54 -23.91
C GLU A 23 14.94 -15.86 -23.41
N ILE A 24 13.86 -16.62 -23.20
CA ILE A 24 12.61 -16.12 -22.61
C ILE A 24 12.91 -15.54 -21.22
N LEU A 25 13.60 -16.29 -20.35
CA LEU A 25 13.93 -15.84 -18.99
C LEU A 25 14.76 -14.55 -18.99
N LYS A 26 15.79 -14.46 -19.84
CA LYS A 26 16.61 -13.24 -19.97
C LYS A 26 15.78 -12.06 -20.44
N THR A 27 14.95 -12.26 -21.47
CA THR A 27 14.13 -11.18 -22.05
C THR A 27 13.05 -10.71 -21.07
N MET A 28 12.43 -11.62 -20.33
CA MET A 28 11.51 -11.26 -19.24
C MET A 28 12.22 -10.43 -18.16
N ASN A 29 13.42 -10.84 -17.74
CA ASN A 29 14.18 -10.11 -16.74
C ASN A 29 14.61 -8.72 -17.23
N ASP A 30 15.04 -8.59 -18.49
CA ASP A 30 15.40 -7.31 -19.11
C ASP A 30 14.20 -6.35 -19.16
N GLU A 31 12.99 -6.88 -19.37
CA GLU A 31 11.74 -6.12 -19.29
C GLU A 31 11.41 -5.72 -17.84
N ASP A 32 11.55 -6.62 -16.87
CA ASP A 32 11.29 -6.34 -15.45
C ASP A 32 12.20 -5.23 -14.89
N GLN A 33 13.47 -5.20 -15.31
CA GLN A 33 14.44 -4.16 -14.90
C GLN A 33 14.00 -2.74 -15.30
N LYS A 34 13.10 -2.59 -16.28
CA LYS A 34 12.55 -1.30 -16.70
C LYS A 34 11.52 -0.76 -15.71
N VAL A 35 10.86 -1.62 -14.93
CA VAL A 35 9.75 -1.22 -14.05
C VAL A 35 10.19 -0.20 -12.99
N PRO A 36 11.26 -0.45 -12.18
CA PRO A 36 11.71 0.54 -11.20
C PRO A 36 12.15 1.87 -11.84
N GLN A 37 12.68 1.83 -13.06
CA GLN A 37 13.10 3.03 -13.79
C GLN A 37 11.91 3.91 -14.17
N GLN A 38 10.76 3.31 -14.51
CA GLN A 38 9.52 4.06 -14.78
C GLN A 38 8.91 4.59 -13.49
N ILE A 39 8.92 3.79 -12.41
CA ILE A 39 8.46 4.25 -11.09
C ILE A 39 9.27 5.47 -10.61
N ARG A 40 10.58 5.49 -10.86
CA ARG A 40 11.42 6.64 -10.49
C ARG A 40 10.92 7.96 -11.07
N LYS A 41 10.29 7.94 -12.26
CA LYS A 41 9.80 9.15 -12.93
C LYS A 41 8.54 9.74 -12.29
N ILE A 42 7.75 8.91 -11.61
CA ILE A 42 6.48 9.31 -10.97
C ILE A 42 6.64 9.63 -9.48
N ILE A 43 7.88 9.66 -8.96
CA ILE A 43 8.13 10.00 -7.55
C ILE A 43 7.43 11.30 -7.14
N PRO A 44 7.44 12.40 -7.93
CA PRO A 44 6.75 13.64 -7.55
C PRO A 44 5.24 13.46 -7.33
N GLU A 45 4.57 12.67 -8.17
CA GLU A 45 3.14 12.36 -8.06
C GLU A 45 2.88 11.44 -6.87
N LEU A 46 3.74 10.43 -6.69
CA LEU A 46 3.66 9.48 -5.59
C LEU A 46 3.85 10.19 -4.24
N THR A 47 4.76 11.16 -4.14
CA THR A 47 4.94 12.00 -2.94
C THR A 47 3.65 12.71 -2.57
N LYS A 48 2.97 13.36 -3.53
CA LYS A 48 1.70 14.07 -3.28
C LYS A 48 0.60 13.11 -2.80
N VAL A 49 0.56 11.90 -3.35
CA VAL A 49 -0.40 10.86 -2.92
C VAL A 49 -0.10 10.43 -1.49
N ILE A 50 1.16 10.16 -1.17
CA ILE A 50 1.60 9.73 0.17
C ILE A 50 1.35 10.80 1.23
N GLU A 51 1.54 12.08 0.90
CA GLU A 51 1.22 13.19 1.79
C GLU A 51 -0.28 13.20 2.15
N ILE A 52 -1.15 12.96 1.16
CA ILE A 52 -2.61 12.87 1.37
C ILE A 52 -2.95 11.65 2.21
N THR A 53 -2.46 10.46 1.86
CA THR A 53 -2.76 9.23 2.62
C THR A 53 -2.25 9.34 4.05
N THR A 54 -1.05 9.88 4.27
CA THR A 54 -0.51 10.12 5.61
C THR A 54 -1.39 11.08 6.42
N LYS A 55 -1.81 12.19 5.82
CA LYS A 55 -2.65 13.18 6.49
C LYS A 55 -4.02 12.58 6.87
N GLN A 56 -4.66 11.90 5.93
CA GLN A 56 -5.99 11.31 6.15
C GLN A 56 -5.95 10.17 7.16
N PHE A 57 -4.94 9.31 7.08
CA PHE A 57 -4.74 8.20 8.02
C PHE A 57 -4.57 8.71 9.46
N ARG A 58 -3.75 9.76 9.66
CA ARG A 58 -3.61 10.41 10.98
C ARG A 58 -4.91 11.06 11.47
N ALA A 59 -5.79 11.48 10.58
CA ALA A 59 -7.10 12.04 10.91
C ALA A 59 -8.18 10.96 11.17
N GLY A 60 -7.79 9.67 11.21
CA GLY A 60 -8.69 8.53 11.41
C GLY A 60 -9.44 8.09 10.15
N GLY A 61 -9.01 8.54 8.96
CA GLY A 61 -9.49 8.03 7.68
C GLY A 61 -8.81 6.73 7.28
N ARG A 62 -9.41 6.00 6.35
CA ARG A 62 -8.90 4.70 5.87
C ARG A 62 -8.25 4.82 4.50
N ILE A 63 -7.39 3.86 4.16
CA ILE A 63 -6.87 3.67 2.81
C ILE A 63 -7.62 2.50 2.17
N ILE A 64 -8.31 2.74 1.07
CA ILE A 64 -9.16 1.75 0.42
C ILE A 64 -8.65 1.53 -1.00
N TYR A 65 -8.06 0.36 -1.25
CA TYR A 65 -7.70 -0.09 -2.59
C TYR A 65 -8.91 -0.72 -3.27
N MET A 66 -9.11 -0.46 -4.55
CA MET A 66 -10.13 -1.15 -5.35
C MET A 66 -9.64 -1.46 -6.76
N GLY A 67 -9.95 -2.66 -7.25
CA GLY A 67 -9.61 -3.08 -8.61
C GLY A 67 -10.27 -4.39 -9.00
N ALA A 68 -10.03 -4.82 -10.24
CA ALA A 68 -10.44 -6.13 -10.73
C ALA A 68 -9.23 -7.02 -11.01
N GLY A 69 -9.45 -8.34 -11.07
CA GLY A 69 -8.42 -9.30 -11.45
C GLY A 69 -7.11 -9.13 -10.65
N THR A 70 -5.98 -9.09 -11.35
CA THR A 70 -4.66 -8.91 -10.71
C THR A 70 -4.56 -7.61 -9.90
N SER A 71 -5.09 -6.51 -10.42
CA SER A 71 -5.03 -5.21 -9.72
C SER A 71 -5.79 -5.23 -8.40
N GLY A 72 -6.99 -5.83 -8.36
CA GLY A 72 -7.74 -6.02 -7.12
C GLY A 72 -7.02 -6.94 -6.14
N ARG A 73 -6.45 -8.06 -6.62
CA ARG A 73 -5.68 -8.99 -5.77
C ARG A 73 -4.45 -8.33 -5.14
N LEU A 74 -3.75 -7.47 -5.86
CA LEU A 74 -2.60 -6.74 -5.34
C LEU A 74 -3.01 -5.71 -4.26
N GLY A 75 -4.16 -5.05 -4.42
CA GLY A 75 -4.74 -4.20 -3.38
C GLY A 75 -5.06 -5.00 -2.11
N VAL A 76 -5.69 -6.17 -2.24
CA VAL A 76 -5.97 -7.07 -1.11
C VAL A 76 -4.68 -7.56 -0.44
N LEU A 77 -3.66 -7.91 -1.23
CA LEU A 77 -2.36 -8.36 -0.71
C LEU A 77 -1.70 -7.29 0.17
N ASP A 78 -1.57 -6.05 -0.33
CA ASP A 78 -0.92 -4.97 0.42
C ASP A 78 -1.70 -4.60 1.69
N ALA A 79 -3.04 -4.55 1.61
CA ALA A 79 -3.91 -4.32 2.76
C ALA A 79 -3.73 -5.41 3.84
N ALA A 80 -3.73 -6.68 3.45
CA ALA A 80 -3.56 -7.80 4.37
C ALA A 80 -2.20 -7.79 5.10
N GLU A 81 -1.14 -7.32 4.43
CA GLU A 81 0.19 -7.20 5.01
C GLU A 81 0.32 -6.03 6.00
N CYS A 82 -0.54 -5.01 5.93
CA CYS A 82 -0.51 -3.88 6.86
C CYS A 82 -0.80 -4.29 8.32
N VAL A 83 -1.67 -5.29 8.53
CA VAL A 83 -2.06 -5.75 9.87
C VAL A 83 -0.87 -6.34 10.64
N PRO A 84 -0.17 -7.39 10.16
CA PRO A 84 0.96 -7.96 10.88
C PRO A 84 2.21 -7.07 10.87
N THR A 85 2.34 -6.16 9.89
CA THR A 85 3.53 -5.32 9.71
C THR A 85 3.48 -4.06 10.60
N PHE A 86 2.35 -3.37 10.62
CA PHE A 86 2.21 -2.06 11.29
C PHE A 86 1.18 -2.05 12.42
N ASN A 87 0.68 -3.23 12.82
CA ASN A 87 -0.35 -3.39 13.85
C ASN A 87 -1.56 -2.48 13.57
N THR A 88 -1.99 -2.51 12.31
CA THR A 88 -3.23 -1.82 11.88
C THR A 88 -4.44 -2.71 12.15
N SER A 89 -5.60 -2.11 12.34
CA SER A 89 -6.87 -2.81 12.26
C SER A 89 -7.13 -3.25 10.81
N PRO A 90 -7.79 -4.40 10.56
CA PRO A 90 -8.21 -4.79 9.21
C PRO A 90 -9.07 -3.74 8.48
N ASP A 91 -9.69 -2.82 9.23
CA ASP A 91 -10.53 -1.75 8.67
C ASP A 91 -9.77 -0.45 8.37
N GLU A 92 -8.47 -0.34 8.71
CA GLU A 92 -7.67 0.86 8.45
C GLU A 92 -7.08 0.89 7.03
N VAL A 93 -6.74 -0.29 6.49
CA VAL A 93 -6.31 -0.47 5.10
C VAL A 93 -7.11 -1.61 4.49
N ILE A 94 -7.94 -1.31 3.50
CA ILE A 94 -8.94 -2.23 2.95
C ILE A 94 -8.62 -2.50 1.48
N GLY A 95 -8.71 -3.77 1.07
CA GLY A 95 -8.65 -4.17 -0.34
C GLY A 95 -10.00 -4.67 -0.84
N LEU A 96 -10.54 -4.01 -1.86
CA LEU A 96 -11.76 -4.41 -2.56
C LEU A 96 -11.40 -4.99 -3.93
N ILE A 97 -12.02 -6.12 -4.26
CA ILE A 97 -11.83 -6.81 -5.54
C ILE A 97 -13.19 -7.04 -6.20
N ALA A 98 -13.31 -6.64 -7.47
CA ALA A 98 -14.52 -6.89 -8.27
C ALA A 98 -14.87 -8.39 -8.27
N GLY A 99 -16.10 -8.72 -7.88
CA GLY A 99 -16.57 -10.10 -7.70
C GLY A 99 -16.35 -10.67 -6.28
N GLY A 100 -15.87 -9.84 -5.35
CA GLY A 100 -15.74 -10.16 -3.93
C GLY A 100 -14.71 -11.24 -3.63
N GLN A 101 -14.80 -11.85 -2.43
CA GLN A 101 -13.80 -12.79 -1.92
C GLN A 101 -13.49 -13.96 -2.88
N ARG A 102 -14.48 -14.44 -3.64
CA ARG A 102 -14.30 -15.53 -4.62
C ARG A 102 -13.32 -15.14 -5.73
N ALA A 103 -13.26 -13.87 -6.10
CA ALA A 103 -12.35 -13.34 -7.11
C ALA A 103 -10.86 -13.50 -6.74
N MET A 104 -10.55 -13.73 -5.46
CA MET A 104 -9.18 -13.98 -5.00
C MET A 104 -8.57 -15.24 -5.61
N THR A 105 -9.36 -16.31 -5.76
CA THR A 105 -8.88 -17.62 -6.23
C THR A 105 -9.41 -18.01 -7.61
N VAL A 106 -10.58 -17.49 -8.01
CA VAL A 106 -11.22 -17.82 -9.29
C VAL A 106 -11.63 -16.52 -9.98
N ALA A 107 -11.31 -16.35 -11.26
CA ALA A 107 -11.78 -15.20 -12.02
C ALA A 107 -13.32 -15.18 -12.07
N VAL A 108 -13.91 -14.02 -11.84
CA VAL A 108 -15.37 -13.82 -11.92
C VAL A 108 -15.63 -13.02 -13.20
N GLU A 109 -16.17 -13.70 -14.22
CA GLU A 109 -16.48 -13.07 -15.51
C GLU A 109 -17.50 -11.93 -15.35
N GLY A 110 -17.28 -10.83 -16.07
CA GLY A 110 -18.18 -9.66 -16.09
C GLY A 110 -18.13 -8.76 -14.85
N ALA A 111 -17.46 -9.15 -13.76
CA ALA A 111 -17.38 -8.33 -12.56
C ALA A 111 -16.65 -6.99 -12.80
N GLU A 112 -15.63 -7.00 -13.67
CA GLU A 112 -14.86 -5.79 -14.01
C GLU A 112 -15.62 -4.80 -14.89
N ASP A 113 -16.65 -5.27 -15.60
CA ASP A 113 -17.48 -4.50 -16.52
C ASP A 113 -18.65 -3.78 -15.84
N SER A 114 -18.97 -4.14 -14.59
CA SER A 114 -20.01 -3.44 -13.84
C SER A 114 -19.57 -2.06 -13.42
N THR A 115 -20.42 -1.05 -13.62
CA THR A 115 -20.18 0.32 -13.14
C THR A 115 -20.78 0.59 -11.76
N SER A 116 -21.64 -0.30 -11.23
CA SER A 116 -22.29 -0.11 -9.92
C SER A 116 -21.63 -0.90 -8.79
N LEU A 117 -20.99 -2.04 -9.10
CA LEU A 117 -20.49 -2.96 -8.05
C LEU A 117 -19.50 -2.29 -7.09
N ALA A 118 -18.60 -1.43 -7.59
CA ALA A 118 -17.66 -0.73 -6.72
C ALA A 118 -18.35 0.30 -5.81
N GLU A 119 -19.44 0.92 -6.27
CA GLU A 119 -20.25 1.81 -5.43
C GLU A 119 -20.94 1.02 -4.32
N GLU A 120 -21.51 -0.14 -4.63
CA GLU A 120 -22.11 -1.05 -3.65
C GLU A 120 -21.08 -1.49 -2.60
N ASP A 121 -19.88 -1.92 -3.03
CA ASP A 121 -18.80 -2.34 -2.15
C ASP A 121 -18.32 -1.18 -1.24
N LEU A 122 -18.17 0.02 -1.78
CA LEU A 122 -17.79 1.22 -1.02
C LEU A 122 -18.88 1.66 -0.03
N HIS A 123 -20.15 1.53 -0.43
CA HIS A 123 -21.29 1.78 0.45
C HIS A 123 -21.33 0.78 1.61
N HIS A 124 -21.09 -0.50 1.36
CA HIS A 124 -21.09 -1.55 2.39
C HIS A 124 -20.02 -1.34 3.48
N ILE A 125 -18.88 -0.76 3.13
CA ILE A 125 -17.84 -0.39 4.10
C ILE A 125 -18.05 1.02 4.68
N HIS A 126 -19.18 1.66 4.43
CA HIS A 126 -19.52 2.99 4.94
C HIS A 126 -18.45 4.04 4.60
N LEU A 127 -18.08 4.13 3.32
CA LEU A 127 -17.16 5.16 2.82
C LEU A 127 -17.57 6.56 3.30
N ASN A 128 -16.60 7.36 3.74
CA ASN A 128 -16.81 8.75 4.16
C ASN A 128 -15.70 9.68 3.62
N GLU A 129 -15.85 10.98 3.86
CA GLU A 129 -14.98 12.04 3.34
C GLU A 129 -13.56 12.02 3.89
N LYS A 130 -13.30 11.30 5.00
CA LYS A 130 -11.95 11.16 5.54
C LYS A 130 -11.14 10.10 4.80
N ASP A 131 -11.79 9.21 4.08
CA ASP A 131 -11.14 8.08 3.43
C ASP A 131 -10.37 8.49 2.16
N VAL A 132 -9.39 7.67 1.79
CA VAL A 132 -8.69 7.74 0.50
C VAL A 132 -8.99 6.48 -0.30
N VAL A 133 -9.67 6.64 -1.45
CA VAL A 133 -9.98 5.56 -2.38
C VAL A 133 -8.96 5.54 -3.52
N ILE A 134 -8.28 4.42 -3.68
CA ILE A 134 -7.23 4.21 -4.67
C ILE A 134 -7.71 3.17 -5.69
N GLY A 135 -8.11 3.64 -6.87
CA GLY A 135 -8.58 2.82 -7.98
C GLY A 135 -7.43 2.30 -8.85
N ILE A 136 -7.35 0.99 -9.04
CA ILE A 136 -6.20 0.34 -9.70
C ILE A 136 -6.68 -0.40 -10.95
N ALA A 137 -6.20 0.04 -12.12
CA ALA A 137 -6.42 -0.68 -13.37
C ALA A 137 -5.28 -0.42 -14.36
N ALA A 138 -4.58 -1.47 -14.79
CA ALA A 138 -3.45 -1.33 -15.72
C ALA A 138 -3.87 -0.61 -17.02
N SER A 139 -5.03 -0.97 -17.57
CA SER A 139 -5.59 -0.36 -18.78
C SER A 139 -6.00 1.10 -18.58
N GLY A 140 -6.35 1.48 -17.35
CA GLY A 140 -6.92 2.77 -16.98
C GLY A 140 -8.36 3.01 -17.43
N ASN A 141 -9.06 1.95 -17.87
CA ASN A 141 -10.41 2.05 -18.45
C ASN A 141 -11.45 1.08 -17.84
N THR A 142 -11.10 0.33 -16.80
CA THR A 142 -11.97 -0.68 -16.17
C THR A 142 -13.25 -0.06 -15.57
N PRO A 143 -14.46 -0.46 -16.03
CA PRO A 143 -15.73 0.11 -15.57
C PRO A 143 -15.95 0.07 -14.05
N TYR A 144 -15.61 -1.04 -13.39
CA TYR A 144 -15.69 -1.16 -11.93
C TYR A 144 -14.92 -0.04 -11.21
N VAL A 145 -13.69 0.22 -11.63
CA VAL A 145 -12.84 1.27 -11.04
C VAL A 145 -13.38 2.66 -11.38
N ILE A 146 -13.88 2.86 -12.59
CA ILE A 146 -14.52 4.12 -13.01
C ILE A 146 -15.72 4.45 -12.12
N GLY A 147 -16.60 3.47 -11.89
CA GLY A 147 -17.79 3.62 -11.04
C GLY A 147 -17.41 3.97 -9.61
N GLY A 148 -16.51 3.20 -9.01
CA GLY A 148 -16.06 3.43 -7.63
C GLY A 148 -15.40 4.80 -7.43
N LEU A 149 -14.57 5.26 -8.37
CA LEU A 149 -13.94 6.59 -8.26
C LEU A 149 -14.96 7.72 -8.36
N LYS A 150 -15.98 7.58 -9.23
CA LYS A 150 -17.06 8.56 -9.34
C LYS A 150 -17.88 8.64 -8.06
N TYR A 151 -18.24 7.49 -7.47
CA TYR A 151 -18.95 7.44 -6.21
C TYR A 151 -18.11 8.00 -5.06
N ALA A 152 -16.83 7.63 -4.95
CA ALA A 152 -15.95 8.17 -3.92
C ALA A 152 -15.83 9.71 -4.00
N ASN A 153 -15.77 10.27 -5.21
CA ASN A 153 -15.81 11.72 -5.42
C ASN A 153 -17.14 12.34 -4.97
N SER A 154 -18.29 11.70 -5.19
CA SER A 154 -19.59 12.26 -4.77
C SER A 154 -19.77 12.24 -3.25
N ILE A 155 -19.11 11.32 -2.54
CA ILE A 155 -19.01 11.29 -1.07
C ILE A 155 -18.03 12.35 -0.54
N GLY A 156 -17.15 12.90 -1.37
CA GLY A 156 -16.12 13.86 -0.97
C GLY A 156 -14.85 13.21 -0.41
N ALA A 157 -14.69 11.89 -0.59
CA ALA A 157 -13.46 11.19 -0.27
C ALA A 157 -12.32 11.61 -1.22
N HIS A 158 -11.07 11.47 -0.77
CA HIS A 158 -9.92 11.67 -1.66
C HIS A 158 -9.82 10.49 -2.63
N THR A 159 -9.61 10.78 -3.92
CA THR A 159 -9.51 9.73 -4.94
C THR A 159 -8.17 9.75 -5.66
N VAL A 160 -7.57 8.58 -5.79
CA VAL A 160 -6.33 8.35 -6.52
C VAL A 160 -6.55 7.27 -7.57
N SER A 161 -5.98 7.42 -8.76
CA SER A 161 -5.96 6.36 -9.76
C SER A 161 -4.54 5.87 -10.03
N ILE A 162 -4.36 4.55 -10.22
CA ILE A 162 -3.10 3.94 -10.67
C ILE A 162 -3.34 3.22 -12.01
N ALA A 163 -2.67 3.68 -13.06
CA ALA A 163 -2.74 3.10 -14.41
C ALA A 163 -1.36 2.91 -15.04
N CYS A 164 -1.28 2.01 -16.02
CA CYS A 164 -0.05 1.74 -16.79
C CYS A 164 -0.11 2.28 -18.23
N ASN A 165 -1.25 2.85 -18.63
CA ASN A 165 -1.38 3.73 -19.78
C ASN A 165 -1.35 5.20 -19.33
N THR A 166 -1.16 6.12 -20.27
CA THR A 166 -1.22 7.57 -20.02
C THR A 166 -2.54 8.18 -20.46
N ASN A 167 -2.91 9.33 -19.88
CA ASN A 167 -4.14 10.09 -20.17
C ASN A 167 -5.42 9.24 -20.06
N THR A 168 -5.51 8.38 -19.05
CA THR A 168 -6.56 7.35 -18.95
C THR A 168 -7.89 7.89 -18.44
N LYS A 169 -8.98 7.11 -18.58
CA LYS A 169 -10.30 7.52 -18.07
C LYS A 169 -10.29 7.65 -16.55
N ILE A 170 -9.69 6.70 -15.83
CA ILE A 170 -9.63 6.77 -14.36
C ILE A 170 -8.77 7.95 -13.88
N SER A 171 -7.70 8.29 -14.63
CA SER A 171 -6.84 9.44 -14.32
C SER A 171 -7.55 10.79 -14.42
N LYS A 172 -8.56 10.90 -15.29
CA LYS A 172 -9.37 12.13 -15.43
C LYS A 172 -10.45 12.25 -14.37
N ILE A 173 -10.83 11.14 -13.74
CA ILE A 173 -11.88 11.10 -12.72
C ILE A 173 -11.27 11.31 -11.32
N ALA A 174 -10.11 10.71 -11.04
CA ALA A 174 -9.47 10.82 -9.74
C ALA A 174 -8.89 12.23 -9.49
N THR A 175 -8.92 12.66 -8.23
CA THR A 175 -8.31 13.94 -7.81
C THR A 175 -6.78 13.94 -7.94
N LYS A 176 -6.16 12.76 -7.87
CA LYS A 176 -4.74 12.52 -8.15
C LYS A 176 -4.59 11.30 -9.06
N ALA A 177 -3.63 11.35 -9.98
CA ALA A 177 -3.34 10.25 -10.88
C ALA A 177 -1.87 9.84 -10.77
N ILE A 178 -1.64 8.53 -10.78
CA ILE A 178 -0.35 7.89 -10.95
C ILE A 178 -0.41 7.11 -12.26
N GLU A 179 0.35 7.55 -13.26
CA GLU A 179 0.46 6.89 -14.56
C GLU A 179 1.88 6.38 -14.76
N VAL A 180 2.07 5.06 -14.73
CA VAL A 180 3.37 4.40 -14.85
C VAL A 180 3.44 3.60 -16.14
N ASN A 181 3.89 4.24 -17.23
CA ASN A 181 4.04 3.57 -18.51
C ASN A 181 5.24 2.60 -18.49
N VAL A 182 4.96 1.31 -18.26
CA VAL A 182 5.95 0.22 -18.25
C VAL A 182 6.25 -0.35 -19.64
N GLY A 183 5.64 0.21 -20.69
CA GLY A 183 5.74 -0.28 -22.05
C GLY A 183 4.96 -1.57 -22.32
N PRO A 184 5.09 -2.14 -23.54
CA PRO A 184 4.39 -3.36 -23.93
C PRO A 184 4.84 -4.57 -23.11
N GLU A 185 3.93 -5.46 -22.74
CA GLU A 185 4.23 -6.68 -22.00
C GLU A 185 4.94 -7.72 -22.89
N VAL A 186 5.77 -8.60 -22.29
CA VAL A 186 6.45 -9.69 -23.02
C VAL A 186 5.47 -10.60 -23.75
N LEU A 187 4.33 -10.88 -23.11
CA LEU A 187 3.16 -11.51 -23.70
C LEU A 187 2.11 -10.41 -23.84
N THR A 188 1.73 -10.08 -25.09
CA THR A 188 0.83 -8.96 -25.39
C THR A 188 -0.46 -9.01 -24.56
N GLY A 189 -0.80 -7.90 -23.91
CA GLY A 189 -1.99 -7.78 -23.05
C GLY A 189 -1.87 -8.44 -21.66
N SER A 190 -0.81 -9.19 -21.37
CA SER A 190 -0.62 -9.88 -20.07
C SER A 190 -0.14 -8.92 -18.98
N THR A 191 -1.01 -7.98 -18.61
CA THR A 191 -0.73 -6.92 -17.63
C THR A 191 -0.52 -7.43 -16.20
N ARG A 192 -0.72 -8.73 -15.94
CA ARG A 192 -0.30 -9.36 -14.68
C ARG A 192 1.21 -9.35 -14.46
N LEU A 193 2.00 -9.03 -15.49
CA LEU A 193 3.46 -9.01 -15.49
C LEU A 193 4.00 -7.64 -15.05
N LYS A 194 4.59 -6.84 -15.94
CA LYS A 194 5.24 -5.57 -15.55
C LYS A 194 4.27 -4.60 -14.91
N SER A 195 3.06 -4.49 -15.45
CA SER A 195 2.03 -3.60 -14.91
C SER A 195 1.64 -4.01 -13.49
N GLY A 196 1.44 -5.31 -13.24
CA GLY A 196 1.23 -5.87 -11.90
C GLY A 196 2.41 -5.63 -10.96
N THR A 197 3.64 -5.84 -11.42
CA THR A 197 4.86 -5.54 -10.64
C THR A 197 4.92 -4.06 -10.27
N ALA A 198 4.62 -3.16 -11.20
CA ALA A 198 4.61 -1.72 -10.95
C ALA A 198 3.57 -1.34 -9.90
N GLN A 199 2.35 -1.88 -10.03
CA GLN A 199 1.28 -1.70 -9.06
C GLN A 199 1.70 -2.19 -7.67
N LYS A 200 2.28 -3.39 -7.55
CA LYS A 200 2.78 -3.91 -6.25
C LYS A 200 3.77 -2.94 -5.61
N LEU A 201 4.77 -2.49 -6.37
CA LEU A 201 5.81 -1.59 -5.85
C LEU A 201 5.22 -0.25 -5.41
N ILE A 202 4.28 0.31 -6.18
CA ILE A 202 3.60 1.56 -5.83
C ILE A 202 2.76 1.40 -4.56
N LEU A 203 1.97 0.32 -4.46
CA LEU A 203 1.16 0.07 -3.27
C LEU A 203 2.03 -0.08 -2.02
N ASN A 204 3.11 -0.86 -2.09
CA ASN A 204 4.05 -1.00 -0.99
C ASN A 204 4.69 0.34 -0.58
N MET A 205 5.00 1.23 -1.55
CA MET A 205 5.49 2.58 -1.24
C MET A 205 4.42 3.42 -0.55
N ILE A 206 3.16 3.36 -1.01
CA ILE A 206 2.05 4.09 -0.40
C ILE A 206 1.82 3.63 1.03
N SER A 207 1.60 2.34 1.26
CA SER A 207 1.31 1.79 2.58
C SER A 207 2.49 2.01 3.54
N THR A 208 3.70 1.61 3.16
CA THR A 208 4.88 1.70 4.03
C THR A 208 5.17 3.14 4.43
N ILE A 209 5.22 4.08 3.49
CA ILE A 209 5.60 5.47 3.79
C ILE A 209 4.46 6.18 4.54
N THR A 210 3.20 5.84 4.27
CA THR A 210 2.07 6.32 5.08
C THR A 210 2.22 5.87 6.54
N MET A 211 2.60 4.61 6.78
CA MET A 211 2.78 4.08 8.13
C MET A 211 4.01 4.65 8.84
N VAL A 212 5.09 4.95 8.11
CA VAL A 212 6.21 5.75 8.62
C VAL A 212 5.72 7.12 9.07
N GLY A 213 4.92 7.80 8.22
CA GLY A 213 4.26 9.05 8.56
C GLY A 213 3.34 8.90 9.78
N ALA A 214 2.59 7.81 9.92
CA ALA A 214 1.73 7.56 11.07
C ALA A 214 2.48 7.14 12.35
N GLY A 215 3.81 7.25 12.38
CA GLY A 215 4.62 6.95 13.57
C GLY A 215 4.72 5.47 13.90
N LYS A 216 4.46 4.57 12.95
CA LYS A 216 4.56 3.10 13.15
C LYS A 216 6.00 2.58 13.13
N VAL A 217 6.96 3.43 12.77
CA VAL A 217 8.38 3.09 12.56
C VAL A 217 9.29 4.03 13.36
N TYR A 218 10.40 3.49 13.87
CA TYR A 218 11.53 4.24 14.43
C TYR A 218 12.80 3.83 13.68
N ASP A 219 13.53 4.78 13.12
CA ASP A 219 14.61 4.50 12.17
C ASP A 219 14.12 3.60 11.02
N ASN A 220 14.58 2.34 10.99
CA ASN A 220 14.14 1.31 10.06
C ASN A 220 13.48 0.11 10.78
N LEU A 221 13.13 0.28 12.05
CA LEU A 221 12.51 -0.72 12.91
C LEU A 221 11.01 -0.46 13.04
N MET A 222 10.22 -1.51 12.83
CA MET A 222 8.79 -1.48 13.12
C MET A 222 8.61 -1.51 14.64
N VAL A 223 8.14 -0.40 15.20
CA VAL A 223 7.96 -0.21 16.66
C VAL A 223 6.49 -0.24 17.08
N ASP A 224 5.58 -0.50 16.15
CA ASP A 224 4.17 -0.73 16.41
C ASP A 224 3.81 -2.15 15.95
N VAL A 225 4.31 -3.14 16.69
CA VAL A 225 4.14 -4.57 16.39
C VAL A 225 3.25 -5.19 17.46
N LYS A 226 2.25 -5.98 17.04
CA LYS A 226 1.44 -6.76 17.97
C LYS A 226 2.17 -8.04 18.34
N ALA A 227 2.68 -8.11 19.57
CA ALA A 227 3.33 -9.32 20.06
C ALA A 227 2.30 -10.41 20.43
N THR A 228 1.85 -11.20 19.44
CA THR A 228 0.84 -12.25 19.61
C THR A 228 1.41 -13.63 19.96
N ASN A 229 2.74 -13.78 19.96
CA ASN A 229 3.44 -15.02 20.26
C ASN A 229 4.83 -14.74 20.86
N GLN A 230 5.46 -15.76 21.45
CA GLN A 230 6.75 -15.61 22.13
C GLN A 230 7.85 -15.04 21.22
N LYS A 231 7.91 -15.45 19.95
CA LYS A 231 8.89 -14.93 18.99
C LYS A 231 8.74 -13.42 18.79
N LEU A 232 7.51 -12.91 18.76
CA LEU A 232 7.26 -11.47 18.62
C LEU A 232 7.51 -10.70 19.93
N ILE A 233 7.30 -11.33 21.09
CA ILE A 233 7.67 -10.76 22.40
C ILE A 233 9.21 -10.60 22.45
N ASP A 234 9.95 -11.67 22.19
CA ASP A 234 11.43 -11.64 22.21
C ASP A 234 11.98 -10.64 21.19
N ARG A 235 11.35 -10.53 20.02
CA ARG A 235 11.71 -9.51 19.02
C ARG A 235 11.47 -8.09 19.55
N SER A 236 10.36 -7.87 20.25
CA SER A 236 10.03 -6.55 20.82
C SER A 236 11.05 -6.15 21.88
N ILE A 237 11.43 -7.08 22.76
CA ILE A 237 12.47 -6.84 23.76
C ILE A 237 13.82 -6.52 23.09
N ARG A 238 14.19 -7.25 22.03
CA ARG A 238 15.42 -6.97 21.26
C ARG A 238 15.40 -5.61 20.56
N ILE A 239 14.23 -5.13 20.11
CA ILE A 239 14.09 -3.79 19.53
C ILE A 239 14.34 -2.72 20.61
N VAL A 240 13.76 -2.89 21.80
CA VAL A 240 14.06 -1.99 22.93
C VAL A 240 15.55 -2.05 23.28
N GLN A 241 16.13 -3.25 23.29
CA GLN A 241 17.55 -3.46 23.57
C GLN A 241 18.45 -2.68 22.60
N ASP A 242 18.19 -2.80 21.30
CA ASP A 242 18.96 -2.16 20.23
C ASP A 242 18.82 -0.64 20.27
N ILE A 243 17.60 -0.13 20.43
CA ILE A 243 17.33 1.33 20.45
C ILE A 243 17.86 2.00 21.71
N CYS A 244 17.69 1.35 22.87
CA CYS A 244 18.04 1.92 24.18
C CYS A 244 19.47 1.61 24.63
N ASP A 245 20.22 0.80 23.87
CA ASP A 245 21.56 0.31 24.24
C ASP A 245 21.60 -0.28 25.66
N THR A 246 20.66 -1.20 25.93
CA THR A 246 20.50 -1.84 27.25
C THR A 246 20.79 -3.34 27.20
N SER A 247 20.92 -3.98 28.37
CA SER A 247 20.93 -5.44 28.44
C SER A 247 19.52 -6.02 28.22
N TYR A 248 19.41 -7.24 27.70
CA TYR A 248 18.12 -7.92 27.49
C TYR A 248 17.22 -7.88 28.75
N GLN A 249 17.79 -8.13 29.93
CA GLN A 249 17.05 -8.11 31.21
C GLN A 249 16.51 -6.71 31.55
N GLN A 250 17.24 -5.65 31.23
CA GLN A 250 16.76 -4.27 31.41
C GLN A 250 15.68 -3.94 30.38
N SER A 251 15.88 -4.32 29.12
CA SER A 251 14.90 -4.10 28.05
C SER A 251 13.58 -4.84 28.31
N GLU A 252 13.64 -6.07 28.85
CA GLU A 252 12.47 -6.84 29.27
C GLU A 252 11.71 -6.14 30.40
N LYS A 253 12.43 -5.63 31.42
CA LYS A 253 11.81 -4.85 32.50
C LYS A 253 11.15 -3.58 31.98
N LEU A 254 11.79 -2.85 31.08
CA LEU A 254 11.23 -1.65 30.44
C LEU A 254 9.99 -1.99 29.62
N TYR A 255 10.05 -3.04 28.81
CA TYR A 255 8.93 -3.50 28.00
C TYR A 255 7.72 -3.90 28.86
N ASN A 256 7.95 -4.62 29.96
CA ASN A 256 6.89 -5.00 30.90
C ASN A 256 6.33 -3.77 31.65
N ALA A 257 7.18 -2.83 32.07
CA ALA A 257 6.75 -1.59 32.72
C ALA A 257 5.91 -0.70 31.80
N ALA A 258 6.11 -0.81 30.48
CA ALA A 258 5.37 -0.10 29.43
C ALA A 258 4.09 -0.82 28.98
N ASP A 259 3.59 -1.82 29.71
CA ASP A 259 2.45 -2.65 29.33
C ASP A 259 2.64 -3.33 27.96
N HIS A 260 3.85 -3.77 27.66
CA HIS A 260 4.24 -4.37 26.38
C HIS A 260 4.10 -3.41 25.17
N ASN A 261 4.12 -2.10 25.40
CA ASN A 261 4.15 -1.11 24.33
C ASN A 261 5.59 -0.64 24.05
N LEU A 262 6.11 -1.05 22.89
CA LEU A 262 7.44 -0.70 22.38
C LEU A 262 7.73 0.80 22.41
N LYS A 263 6.85 1.61 21.82
CA LYS A 263 7.05 3.06 21.73
C LYS A 263 7.13 3.71 23.10
N VAL A 264 6.24 3.30 24.01
CA VAL A 264 6.21 3.80 25.38
C VAL A 264 7.48 3.39 26.13
N ALA A 265 7.93 2.13 26.00
CA ALA A 265 9.17 1.66 26.62
C ALA A 265 10.39 2.48 26.18
N ILE A 266 10.49 2.77 24.88
CA ILE A 266 11.55 3.59 24.31
C ILE A 266 11.51 5.01 24.87
N VAL A 267 10.34 5.67 24.85
CA VAL A 267 10.22 7.06 25.35
C VAL A 267 10.48 7.13 26.87
N MET A 268 9.99 6.17 27.65
CA MET A 268 10.28 6.08 29.09
C MET A 268 11.78 6.07 29.36
N HIS A 269 12.53 5.25 28.62
CA HIS A 269 13.97 5.13 28.79
C HIS A 269 14.72 6.38 28.31
N MET A 270 14.42 6.85 27.10
CA MET A 270 15.14 7.95 26.45
C MET A 270 14.93 9.30 27.14
N CYS A 271 13.80 9.48 27.84
CA CYS A 271 13.46 10.72 28.54
C CYS A 271 13.55 10.61 30.07
N ASP A 272 13.97 9.47 30.61
CA ASP A 272 13.96 9.16 32.06
C ASP A 272 12.63 9.55 32.73
N THR A 273 11.53 9.02 32.19
CA THR A 273 10.18 9.45 32.58
C THR A 273 9.21 8.30 32.88
N SER A 274 8.09 8.65 33.50
CA SER A 274 7.02 7.71 33.83
C SER A 274 6.29 7.22 32.57
N LYS A 275 5.64 6.05 32.68
CA LYS A 275 4.76 5.53 31.62
C LYS A 275 3.67 6.52 31.20
N ALA A 276 3.09 7.25 32.17
CA ALA A 276 2.02 8.19 31.91
C ALA A 276 2.50 9.38 31.07
N ASP A 277 3.65 9.95 31.45
CA ASP A 277 4.29 11.05 30.71
C ASP A 277 4.76 10.59 29.33
N ALA A 278 5.37 9.40 29.22
CA ALA A 278 5.76 8.84 27.92
C ALA A 278 4.57 8.65 26.97
N LYS A 279 3.41 8.20 27.47
CA LYS A 279 2.17 8.12 26.68
C LYS A 279 1.71 9.50 26.24
N GLN A 280 1.69 10.48 27.16
CA GLN A 280 1.29 11.84 26.84
C GLN A 280 2.19 12.50 25.78
N ARG A 281 3.51 12.32 25.88
CA ARG A 281 4.49 12.78 24.88
C ARG A 281 4.22 12.18 23.51
N LEU A 282 3.91 10.87 23.45
CA LEU A 282 3.55 10.20 22.20
C LEU A 282 2.24 10.76 21.62
N ASP A 283 1.21 10.93 22.44
CA ASP A 283 -0.10 11.45 22.01
C ASP A 283 0.03 12.87 21.44
N ASN A 284 0.81 13.74 22.10
CA ASN A 284 1.10 15.10 21.64
C ASN A 284 1.87 15.14 20.32
N ASN A 285 2.61 14.07 19.99
CA ASN A 285 3.53 14.01 18.86
C ASN A 285 3.12 12.97 17.81
N ASN A 286 1.81 12.74 17.62
CA ASN A 286 1.25 11.82 16.62
C ASN A 286 1.85 10.39 16.69
N HIS A 287 2.20 9.95 17.89
CA HIS A 287 2.89 8.69 18.19
C HIS A 287 4.24 8.50 17.48
N ILE A 288 4.88 9.58 17.01
CA ILE A 288 6.21 9.56 16.42
C ILE A 288 7.25 9.61 17.54
N VAL A 289 7.88 8.47 17.81
CA VAL A 289 8.84 8.30 18.91
C VAL A 289 9.95 9.37 18.90
N LYS A 290 10.56 9.66 17.75
CA LYS A 290 11.62 10.69 17.65
C LYS A 290 11.15 12.10 17.98
N GLN A 291 9.87 12.41 17.77
CA GLN A 291 9.30 13.70 18.13
C GLN A 291 8.98 13.72 19.64
N ALA A 292 8.35 12.66 20.15
CA ALA A 292 8.04 12.49 21.57
C ALA A 292 9.28 12.55 22.50
N ILE A 293 10.44 12.08 22.02
CA ILE A 293 11.71 12.16 22.78
C ILE A 293 12.24 13.60 22.89
N ARG A 294 11.87 14.47 21.95
CA ARG A 294 12.38 15.87 21.85
C ARG A 294 11.43 16.90 22.47
N ASP A 295 10.22 16.50 22.83
CA ASP A 295 9.19 17.31 23.50
C ASP A 295 9.65 17.79 24.89
#